data_AF-A0A349ZSV3-F1
#
_entry.id   AF-A0A349ZSV3-F1
#
_cell.length_a   1.000
_cell.length_b   1.000
_cell.length_c   1.000
_cell.angle_alpha   90.00
_cell.angle_beta   90.00
_cell.angle_gamma   90.00
#
_symmetry.space_group_name_H-M   'P 1'
#
loop_
_entity.id
_entity.type
_entity.pdbx_description
1 polymer ?
#
loop_
_entity_poly.entity_id
_entity_poly.type
_entity_poly.pdbx_seq_one_letter_code
_entity_poly.pdbx_strand_id
1 'polypeptide(L)'
;MAEKKNKKSPVNKKQDKKATGGKEKLRRFITLISGVIGAACLGYFVFYCIQASNATRQAKSLSELKDTESPVRVRNKATVNLDLLEEPPEILDEYQTLYVKNKSLAGWIRIPGTEIDYPVMQTRNNDYYLNHDFEQNEDNNGSIFIDAQCSIWPRSENLLIYGHNMK
;
A
#
# COMPACT_ATOMS: atom_id res chain seq x y z
N MET A 1 44.47 -43.00 59.78
CA MET A 1 43.97 -42.05 58.76
C MET A 1 44.23 -42.65 57.39
N ALA A 2 43.18 -43.14 56.71
CA ALA A 2 43.29 -43.58 55.32
C ALA A 2 42.09 -43.03 54.54
N GLU A 3 42.38 -42.05 53.70
CA GLU A 3 41.46 -41.30 52.86
C GLU A 3 40.95 -42.19 51.71
N LYS A 4 39.69 -42.61 51.76
CA LYS A 4 39.04 -43.35 50.66
C LYS A 4 38.76 -42.39 49.49
N LYS A 5 39.64 -42.37 48.49
CA LYS A 5 39.38 -41.72 47.20
C LYS A 5 38.33 -42.49 46.40
N ASN A 6 37.12 -41.93 46.30
CA ASN A 6 36.02 -42.44 45.49
C ASN A 6 36.28 -42.15 43.99
N LYS A 7 36.73 -43.17 43.24
CA LYS A 7 36.99 -43.09 41.79
C LYS A 7 35.70 -43.39 41.02
N LYS A 8 35.00 -42.36 40.54
CA LYS A 8 33.84 -42.51 39.63
C LYS A 8 34.24 -43.31 38.37
N SER A 9 33.50 -44.38 38.08
CA SER A 9 33.73 -45.33 36.98
C SER A 9 33.69 -44.68 35.57
N PRO A 10 34.52 -45.16 34.61
CA PRO A 10 34.74 -44.53 33.30
C PRO A 10 33.52 -44.54 32.36
N VAL A 11 32.51 -45.35 32.63
CA VAL A 11 31.26 -45.43 31.85
C VAL A 11 30.42 -44.14 31.99
N ASN A 12 30.32 -43.59 33.20
CA ASN A 12 29.50 -42.40 33.48
C ASN A 12 30.10 -41.13 32.82
N LYS A 13 31.43 -40.99 32.82
CA LYS A 13 32.12 -39.86 32.15
C LYS A 13 31.92 -39.83 30.63
N LYS A 14 31.66 -40.97 29.98
CA LYS A 14 31.39 -41.01 28.52
C LYS A 14 29.95 -40.61 28.19
N GLN A 15 28.98 -41.01 29.03
CA GLN A 15 27.58 -40.62 28.88
C GLN A 15 27.38 -39.12 29.15
N ASP A 16 27.99 -38.58 30.20
CA ASP A 16 27.93 -37.14 30.54
C ASP A 16 28.54 -36.27 29.43
N LYS A 17 29.69 -36.68 28.85
CA LYS A 17 30.34 -35.95 27.75
C LYS A 17 29.53 -35.98 26.44
N LYS A 18 28.80 -37.06 26.16
CA LYS A 18 27.90 -37.13 25.00
C LYS A 18 26.68 -36.22 25.18
N ALA A 19 26.12 -36.16 26.39
CA ALA A 19 24.95 -35.34 26.70
C ALA A 19 25.26 -33.82 26.72
N THR A 20 26.45 -33.41 27.15
CA THR A 20 26.87 -31.99 27.12
C THR A 20 27.20 -31.51 25.72
N GLY A 21 27.92 -32.31 24.91
CA GLY A 21 28.28 -31.93 23.54
C GLY A 21 27.08 -31.78 22.59
N GLY A 22 26.01 -32.55 22.78
CA GLY A 22 24.76 -32.39 22.02
C GLY A 22 24.02 -31.08 22.35
N LYS A 23 23.99 -30.70 23.63
CA LYS A 23 23.33 -29.46 24.09
C LYS A 23 24.05 -28.20 23.59
N GLU A 24 25.37 -28.21 23.49
CA GLU A 24 26.14 -27.07 22.95
C GLU A 24 25.97 -26.90 21.43
N LYS A 25 25.98 -28.00 20.68
CA LYS A 25 25.71 -27.97 19.24
C LYS A 25 24.29 -27.47 18.95
N LEU A 26 23.32 -27.88 19.75
CA LEU A 26 21.94 -27.41 19.66
C LEU A 26 21.81 -25.91 19.96
N ARG A 27 22.49 -25.40 21.00
CA ARG A 27 22.50 -23.95 21.32
C ARG A 27 23.09 -23.11 20.19
N ARG A 28 24.19 -23.59 19.57
CA ARG A 28 24.79 -22.93 18.40
C ARG A 28 23.84 -22.91 17.21
N PHE A 29 23.15 -24.03 16.95
CA PHE A 29 22.12 -24.10 15.90
C PHE A 29 20.95 -23.15 16.15
N ILE A 30 20.41 -23.10 17.37
CA ILE A 30 19.32 -22.19 17.74
C ILE A 30 19.73 -20.73 17.55
N THR A 31 20.95 -20.37 17.94
CA THR A 31 21.47 -19.00 17.79
C THR A 31 21.56 -18.60 16.31
N LEU A 32 22.07 -19.49 15.46
CA LEU A 32 22.15 -19.25 14.01
C LEU A 32 20.76 -19.10 13.38
N ILE A 33 19.81 -19.97 13.74
CA ILE A 33 18.43 -19.91 13.23
C ILE A 33 17.75 -18.60 13.68
N SER A 34 17.93 -18.20 14.95
CA SER A 34 17.36 -16.95 15.45
C SER A 34 17.91 -15.70 14.75
N GLY A 35 19.19 -15.71 14.36
CA GLY A 35 19.79 -14.62 13.57
C GLY A 35 19.19 -14.53 12.17
N VAL A 36 18.96 -15.67 11.51
CA VAL A 36 18.33 -15.71 10.18
C VAL A 36 16.88 -15.23 10.25
N ILE A 37 16.11 -15.70 11.24
CA ILE A 37 14.73 -15.26 11.44
C ILE A 37 14.68 -13.76 11.74
N GLY A 38 15.55 -13.26 12.63
CA GLY A 38 15.65 -11.84 12.94
C GLY A 38 15.94 -10.98 11.71
N ALA A 39 16.88 -11.41 10.86
CA ALA A 39 17.19 -10.71 9.61
C ALA A 39 16.01 -10.70 8.64
N ALA A 40 15.27 -11.80 8.52
CA ALA A 40 14.07 -11.88 7.69
C ALA A 40 12.95 -10.95 8.21
N CYS A 41 12.73 -10.91 9.53
CA CYS A 41 11.76 -10.01 10.15
C CYS A 41 12.13 -8.53 9.94
N LEU A 42 13.40 -8.16 10.09
CA LEU A 42 13.87 -6.80 9.83
C LEU A 42 13.73 -6.40 8.36
N GLY A 43 14.06 -7.31 7.44
CA GLY A 43 13.88 -7.08 6.01
C GLY A 43 12.42 -6.86 5.63
N TYR A 44 11.51 -7.67 6.17
CA TYR A 44 10.07 -7.50 5.98
C TYR A 44 9.56 -6.17 6.55
N PHE A 45 10.03 -5.77 7.74
CA PHE A 45 9.67 -4.49 8.35
C PHE A 45 10.13 -3.29 7.51
N VAL A 46 11.37 -3.31 7.02
CA VAL A 46 11.89 -2.26 6.12
C VAL A 46 11.08 -2.21 4.83
N PHE A 47 10.78 -3.35 4.23
CA PHE A 47 9.92 -3.43 3.04
C PHE A 47 8.53 -2.81 3.29
N TYR A 48 7.91 -3.13 4.42
CA TYR A 48 6.61 -2.57 4.82
C TYR A 48 6.66 -1.04 4.99
N CYS A 49 7.70 -0.51 5.65
CA CYS A 49 7.88 0.94 5.78
C CYS A 49 8.09 1.64 4.42
N ILE A 50 8.82 1.00 3.50
CA ILE A 50 9.02 1.53 2.15
C ILE A 50 7.70 1.57 1.40
N GLN A 51 6.91 0.50 1.44
CA GLN A 51 5.59 0.42 0.80
C GLN A 51 4.68 1.57 1.27
N ALA A 52 4.57 1.81 2.57
CA ALA A 52 3.79 2.92 3.12
C ALA A 52 4.28 4.31 2.64
N SER A 53 5.61 4.49 2.52
CA SER A 53 6.18 5.74 2.03
C SER A 53 6.00 5.97 0.52
N ASN A 54 5.93 4.89 -0.26
CA ASN A 54 5.81 4.95 -1.72
C ASN A 54 4.42 5.42 -2.15
N ALA A 55 3.36 4.97 -1.48
CA ALA A 55 1.99 5.38 -1.77
C ALA A 55 1.79 6.89 -1.63
N THR A 56 2.36 7.49 -0.58
CA THR A 56 2.33 8.94 -0.38
C THR A 56 3.10 9.70 -1.47
N ARG A 57 4.23 9.15 -1.92
CA ARG A 57 5.04 9.75 -3.00
C ARG A 57 4.32 9.68 -4.35
N GLN A 58 3.67 8.56 -4.64
CA GLN A 58 2.87 8.42 -5.87
C GLN A 58 1.70 9.39 -5.88
N ALA A 59 0.97 9.53 -4.77
CA ALA A 59 -0.12 10.51 -4.70
C ALA A 59 0.37 11.95 -4.98
N LYS A 60 1.50 12.35 -4.38
CA LYS A 60 2.11 13.66 -4.63
C LYS A 60 2.61 13.82 -6.07
N SER A 61 3.20 12.78 -6.67
CA SER A 61 3.64 12.89 -8.06
C SER A 61 2.46 13.00 -9.03
N LEU A 62 1.32 12.35 -8.74
CA LEU A 62 0.09 12.50 -9.53
C LEU A 62 -0.51 13.90 -9.38
N SER A 63 -0.48 14.49 -8.17
CA SER A 63 -0.95 15.86 -7.97
C SER A 63 -0.05 16.88 -8.67
N GLU A 64 1.28 16.69 -8.63
CA GLU A 64 2.25 17.52 -9.35
C GLU A 64 2.10 17.43 -10.87
N LEU A 65 1.84 16.23 -11.42
CA LEU A 65 1.58 16.05 -12.85
C LEU A 65 0.33 16.82 -13.30
N LYS A 66 -0.75 16.74 -12.52
CA LYS A 66 -1.97 17.52 -12.76
C LYS A 66 -1.69 19.03 -12.78
N ASP A 67 -0.87 19.53 -11.86
CA ASP A 67 -0.60 20.97 -11.73
C ASP A 67 0.40 21.50 -12.78
N THR A 68 1.31 20.66 -13.28
CA THR A 68 2.36 21.06 -14.25
C THR A 68 1.81 21.25 -15.67
N GLU A 69 0.74 20.54 -16.04
CA GLU A 69 0.18 20.59 -17.41
C GLU A 69 -0.95 21.62 -17.57
N SER A 70 -1.27 22.40 -16.53
CA SER A 70 -2.30 23.43 -16.61
C SER A 70 -1.88 24.56 -17.57
N PRO A 71 -2.49 24.72 -18.77
CA PRO A 71 -2.28 25.92 -19.56
C PRO A 71 -3.10 27.07 -18.94
N VAL A 72 -2.55 28.27 -19.05
CA VAL A 72 -3.14 29.54 -18.63
C VAL A 72 -4.65 29.61 -18.90
N ARG A 73 -5.40 29.93 -17.83
CA ARG A 73 -6.84 30.23 -17.82
C ARG A 73 -7.31 31.02 -19.05
N VAL A 74 -8.19 30.44 -19.86
CA VAL A 74 -9.18 31.21 -20.62
C VAL A 74 -10.56 30.97 -20.03
N ARG A 75 -10.95 31.94 -19.20
CA ARG A 75 -12.35 32.18 -18.81
C ARG A 75 -13.12 32.51 -20.09
N ASN A 76 -14.04 31.66 -20.51
CA ASN A 76 -15.23 32.09 -21.24
C ASN A 76 -16.42 31.21 -20.86
N LYS A 77 -17.37 31.86 -20.18
CA LYS A 77 -18.68 31.33 -19.82
C LYS A 77 -19.60 31.68 -21.00
N ALA A 78 -20.17 30.68 -21.68
CA ALA A 78 -21.27 30.90 -22.60
C ALA A 78 -22.29 29.76 -22.46
N THR A 79 -23.49 30.16 -22.04
CA THR A 79 -24.72 29.38 -21.92
C THR A 79 -25.23 28.88 -23.27
N VAL A 80 -25.65 27.61 -23.36
CA VAL A 80 -26.81 27.17 -24.16
C VAL A 80 -27.44 25.93 -23.50
N ASN A 81 -28.75 25.97 -23.21
CA ASN A 81 -29.56 24.79 -22.94
C ASN A 81 -30.14 24.28 -24.28
N LEU A 82 -30.19 22.95 -24.50
CA LEU A 82 -31.41 22.14 -24.72
C LEU A 82 -31.15 20.86 -25.55
N ASP A 83 -31.03 19.76 -24.81
CA ASP A 83 -31.61 18.41 -25.02
C ASP A 83 -31.17 17.43 -26.13
N LEU A 84 -31.06 16.17 -25.69
CA LEU A 84 -31.12 14.90 -26.45
C LEU A 84 -29.90 14.46 -27.26
N LEU A 85 -28.79 14.29 -26.55
CA LEU A 85 -27.93 13.10 -26.50
C LEU A 85 -26.90 13.48 -25.43
N GLU A 86 -26.91 12.82 -24.27
CA GLU A 86 -25.94 13.05 -23.21
C GLU A 86 -24.56 12.59 -23.70
N GLU A 87 -23.89 13.42 -24.51
CA GLU A 87 -22.50 13.18 -24.87
C GLU A 87 -21.70 13.05 -23.58
N PRO A 88 -20.83 12.04 -23.48
CA PRO A 88 -20.04 11.83 -22.28
C PRO A 88 -19.27 13.12 -21.97
N PRO A 89 -19.17 13.51 -20.69
CA PRO A 89 -18.57 14.76 -20.31
C PRO A 89 -17.14 14.80 -20.83
N GLU A 90 -16.79 15.89 -21.49
CA GLU A 90 -15.44 16.11 -21.99
C GLU A 90 -14.46 16.09 -20.81
N ILE A 91 -13.40 15.29 -20.93
CA ILE A 91 -12.37 15.19 -19.90
C ILE A 91 -11.57 16.48 -19.94
N LEU A 92 -11.51 17.19 -18.80
CA LEU A 92 -10.73 18.42 -18.69
C LEU A 92 -9.26 18.12 -19.05
N ASP A 93 -8.63 19.04 -19.77
CA ASP A 93 -7.27 18.91 -20.28
C ASP A 93 -6.27 18.44 -19.21
N GLU A 94 -6.38 18.99 -17.99
CA GLU A 94 -5.52 18.64 -16.84
C GLU A 94 -5.62 17.17 -16.39
N TYR A 95 -6.67 16.45 -16.77
CA TYR A 95 -6.87 15.03 -16.44
C TYR A 95 -6.69 14.10 -17.64
N GLN A 96 -6.52 14.61 -18.88
CA GLN A 96 -6.41 13.75 -20.06
C GLN A 96 -5.22 12.79 -19.95
N THR A 97 -4.05 13.30 -19.58
CA THR A 97 -2.84 12.48 -19.41
C THR A 97 -3.04 11.39 -18.34
N LEU A 98 -3.68 11.74 -17.23
CA LEU A 98 -3.99 10.79 -16.15
C LEU A 98 -5.04 9.75 -16.58
N TYR A 99 -6.08 10.18 -17.30
CA TYR A 99 -7.10 9.30 -17.83
C TYR A 99 -6.56 8.34 -18.89
N VAL A 100 -5.55 8.74 -19.66
CA VAL A 100 -4.83 7.84 -20.59
C VAL A 100 -4.03 6.80 -19.82
N LYS A 101 -3.39 7.16 -18.70
CA LYS A 101 -2.69 6.20 -17.84
C LYS A 101 -3.62 5.19 -17.20
N ASN A 102 -4.76 5.63 -16.67
CA ASN A 102 -5.76 4.74 -16.10
C ASN A 102 -7.19 5.19 -16.45
N LYS A 103 -7.89 4.38 -17.24
CA LYS A 103 -9.26 4.63 -17.70
C LYS A 103 -10.32 4.52 -16.61
N SER A 104 -9.98 3.98 -15.45
CA SER A 104 -10.82 4.01 -14.25
C SER A 104 -10.78 5.34 -13.52
N LEU A 105 -9.98 6.32 -13.96
CA LEU A 105 -10.00 7.66 -13.37
C LEU A 105 -11.39 8.29 -13.57
N ALA A 106 -12.08 8.50 -12.46
CA ALA A 106 -13.40 9.12 -12.38
C ALA A 106 -13.32 10.64 -12.16
N GLY A 107 -12.23 11.10 -11.54
CA GLY A 107 -12.01 12.51 -11.27
C GLY A 107 -10.93 12.73 -10.22
N TRP A 108 -11.02 13.86 -9.52
CA TRP A 108 -10.03 14.28 -8.54
C TRP A 108 -10.71 14.89 -7.31
N ILE A 109 -10.20 14.56 -6.12
CA ILE A 109 -10.67 15.14 -4.85
C ILE A 109 -9.54 15.94 -4.20
N ARG A 110 -9.82 17.21 -3.91
CA ARG A 110 -8.93 18.09 -3.15
C ARG A 110 -9.71 18.85 -2.10
N ILE A 111 -9.27 18.77 -0.85
CA ILE A 111 -9.86 19.51 0.27
C ILE A 111 -8.82 20.51 0.79
N PRO A 112 -9.00 21.82 0.54
CA PRO A 112 -8.08 22.85 0.98
C PRO A 112 -7.84 22.82 2.50
N GLY A 113 -6.60 22.96 2.92
CA GLY A 113 -6.22 22.92 4.33
C GLY A 113 -6.08 21.51 4.91
N THR A 114 -6.16 20.46 4.09
CA THR A 114 -5.87 19.07 4.47
C THR A 114 -4.83 18.47 3.53
N GLU A 115 -4.36 17.26 3.83
CA GLU A 115 -3.49 16.48 2.95
C GLU A 115 -4.26 15.76 1.82
N ILE A 116 -5.59 15.93 1.75
CA ILE A 116 -6.43 15.29 0.74
C ILE A 116 -6.27 16.01 -0.60
N ASP A 117 -5.51 15.38 -1.49
CA ASP A 117 -5.30 15.80 -2.88
C ASP A 117 -5.00 14.55 -3.74
N TYR A 118 -6.04 13.78 -4.09
CA TYR A 118 -5.89 12.43 -4.65
C TYR A 118 -6.75 12.20 -5.90
N PRO A 119 -6.33 11.33 -6.82
CA PRO A 119 -7.20 10.83 -7.88
C PRO A 119 -8.33 10.01 -7.29
N VAL A 120 -9.51 10.09 -7.92
CA VAL A 120 -10.68 9.29 -7.57
C VAL A 120 -10.92 8.30 -8.69
N MET A 121 -11.00 7.02 -8.32
CA MET A 121 -11.17 5.92 -9.26
C MET A 121 -12.61 5.40 -9.27
N GLN A 122 -13.02 4.70 -10.31
CA GLN A 122 -14.27 3.96 -10.32
C GLN A 122 -14.14 2.66 -11.12
N THR A 123 -14.72 1.59 -10.60
CA THR A 123 -14.86 0.31 -11.32
C THR A 123 -16.30 -0.20 -11.25
N ARG A 124 -16.51 -1.41 -11.77
CA ARG A 124 -17.80 -2.11 -11.69
C ARG A 124 -18.04 -2.79 -10.33
N ASN A 125 -17.09 -2.72 -9.40
CA ASN A 125 -17.22 -3.25 -8.05
C ASN A 125 -16.63 -2.27 -7.01
N ASN A 126 -16.91 -2.55 -5.74
CA ASN A 126 -16.43 -1.75 -4.60
C ASN A 126 -15.19 -2.36 -3.93
N ASP A 127 -14.61 -3.41 -4.51
CA ASP A 127 -13.55 -4.19 -3.87
C ASP A 127 -12.17 -3.92 -4.46
N TYR A 128 -12.10 -3.63 -5.76
CA TYR A 128 -10.83 -3.57 -6.50
C TYR A 128 -9.87 -2.51 -5.95
N TYR A 129 -10.33 -1.27 -5.80
CA TYR A 129 -9.51 -0.17 -5.29
C TYR A 129 -9.38 -0.13 -3.76
N LEU A 130 -9.91 -1.14 -3.04
CA LEU A 130 -9.58 -1.31 -1.61
C LEU A 130 -8.11 -1.68 -1.42
N ASN A 131 -7.51 -2.40 -2.36
CA ASN A 131 -6.14 -2.88 -2.25
C ASN A 131 -5.32 -2.65 -3.53
N HIS A 132 -5.71 -1.69 -4.37
CA HIS A 132 -4.99 -1.31 -5.58
C HIS A 132 -4.74 0.20 -5.63
N ASP A 133 -3.55 0.57 -6.11
CA ASP A 133 -3.17 1.97 -6.36
C ASP A 133 -3.71 2.48 -7.71
N PHE A 134 -3.41 3.76 -8.03
CA PHE A 134 -3.75 4.36 -9.33
C PHE A 134 -3.13 3.63 -10.52
N GLU A 135 -1.98 2.99 -10.35
CA GLU A 135 -1.28 2.24 -11.40
C GLU A 135 -1.79 0.79 -11.51
N GLN A 136 -2.82 0.42 -10.75
CA GLN A 136 -3.39 -0.94 -10.69
C GLN A 136 -2.44 -1.98 -10.09
N ASN A 137 -1.46 -1.56 -9.28
CA ASN A 137 -0.63 -2.46 -8.49
C ASN A 137 -1.29 -2.74 -7.14
N GLU A 138 -0.98 -3.90 -6.55
CA GLU A 138 -1.40 -4.20 -5.18
C GLU A 138 -0.77 -3.22 -4.18
N ASP A 139 -1.63 -2.50 -3.46
CA ASP A 139 -1.24 -1.60 -2.38
C ASP A 139 -2.24 -1.73 -1.22
N ASN A 140 -1.75 -2.04 -0.03
CA ASN A 140 -2.55 -2.12 1.19
C ASN A 140 -3.24 -0.79 1.56
N ASN A 141 -2.75 0.33 1.02
CA ASN A 141 -3.32 1.65 1.24
C ASN A 141 -4.51 1.93 0.29
N GLY A 142 -4.65 1.12 -0.77
CA GLY A 142 -5.68 1.25 -1.79
C GLY A 142 -5.66 2.61 -2.51
N SER A 143 -6.82 2.97 -3.07
CA SER A 143 -7.06 4.26 -3.70
C SER A 143 -8.38 4.87 -3.20
N ILE A 144 -8.59 6.16 -3.45
CA ILE A 144 -9.91 6.77 -3.29
C ILE A 144 -10.78 6.34 -4.46
N PHE A 145 -11.99 5.83 -4.21
CA PHE A 145 -12.89 5.37 -5.27
C PHE A 145 -14.36 5.67 -5.03
N ILE A 146 -15.12 5.82 -6.12
CA ILE A 146 -16.58 6.00 -6.12
C ILE A 146 -17.25 4.62 -6.08
N ASP A 147 -18.38 4.54 -5.36
CA ASP A 147 -19.26 3.38 -5.39
C ASP A 147 -19.65 2.99 -6.83
N ALA A 148 -19.61 1.70 -7.11
CA ALA A 148 -19.93 1.13 -8.42
C ALA A 148 -21.39 1.36 -8.84
N GLN A 149 -22.30 1.62 -7.90
CA GLN A 149 -23.70 1.95 -8.17
C GLN A 149 -23.93 3.42 -8.48
N CYS A 150 -22.98 4.30 -8.16
CA CYS A 150 -23.05 5.70 -8.51
C CYS A 150 -22.72 5.89 -10.00
N SER A 151 -23.43 6.79 -10.65
CA SER A 151 -23.15 7.21 -12.01
C SER A 151 -22.49 8.61 -11.97
N ILE A 152 -21.36 8.76 -12.67
CA ILE A 152 -20.73 10.07 -12.89
C ILE A 152 -21.49 10.82 -13.98
N TRP A 153 -22.03 10.08 -14.96
CA TRP A 153 -22.78 10.63 -16.08
C TRP A 153 -23.85 9.66 -16.60
N PRO A 154 -25.15 10.01 -16.52
CA PRO A 154 -25.71 11.16 -15.80
C PRO A 154 -25.36 11.10 -14.31
N ARG A 155 -25.10 12.24 -13.68
CA ARG A 155 -24.60 12.29 -12.30
C ARG A 155 -25.68 11.83 -11.31
N SER A 156 -25.35 10.86 -10.45
CA SER A 156 -26.21 10.48 -9.31
C SER A 156 -26.37 11.61 -8.30
N GLU A 157 -27.54 11.70 -7.67
CA GLU A 157 -27.84 12.70 -6.64
C GLU A 157 -26.89 12.60 -5.44
N ASN A 158 -26.54 11.37 -5.05
CA ASN A 158 -25.59 11.09 -3.99
C ASN A 158 -24.40 10.31 -4.56
N LEU A 159 -23.19 10.87 -4.38
CA LEU A 159 -21.94 10.21 -4.72
C LEU A 159 -21.27 9.72 -3.45
N LEU A 160 -21.16 8.40 -3.32
CA LEU A 160 -20.45 7.76 -2.23
C LEU A 160 -18.99 7.56 -2.65
N ILE A 161 -18.07 8.14 -1.87
CA ILE A 161 -16.64 8.06 -2.10
C ILE A 161 -16.02 7.35 -0.89
N TYR A 162 -15.26 6.29 -1.16
CA TYR A 162 -14.56 5.50 -0.16
C TYR A 162 -13.06 5.76 -0.22
N GLY A 163 -12.40 5.54 0.92
CA GLY A 163 -10.96 5.64 1.07
C GLY A 163 -10.52 5.11 2.43
N HIS A 164 -9.30 4.60 2.50
CA HIS A 164 -8.72 4.15 3.76
C HIS A 164 -8.33 5.31 4.66
N ASN A 165 -8.57 5.15 5.97
CA ASN A 165 -8.07 6.07 6.97
C ASN A 165 -6.62 5.70 7.33
N MET A 166 -5.69 6.28 6.58
CA MET A 166 -4.26 6.11 6.77
C MET A 166 -3.80 6.90 8.02
N LYS A 167 -2.93 6.28 8.84
CA LYS A 167 -2.34 6.88 10.05
C LYS A 167 -0.85 7.11 9.88
#